data_AF-E9GQQ6-F1
#
_entry.id   AF-E9GQQ6-F1
#
_cell.length_a   1.000
_cell.length_b   1.000
_cell.length_c   1.000
_cell.angle_alpha   90.00
_cell.angle_beta   90.00
_cell.angle_gamma   90.00
#
_symmetry.space_group_name_H-M   'P 1'
#
loop_
_entity.id
_entity.type
_entity.pdbx_description
1 polymer ?
#
loop_
_entity_poly.entity_id
_entity_poly.type
_entity_poly.pdbx_seq_one_letter_code
_entity_poly.pdbx_strand_id
1 'polypeptide(L)'
;MPNSCRDLLQIGHRQSGLYSVMGAKQVETLYCDFTQTPGDEDFQRWVGFNDVKSKPTYFHVSRALPYNETITPIPFTRAILNQGGAMNKETGKFTAPVGGVYFFYFTGTVFLPTATSSASSTRSDFTMCLFKNSNCVEWLLERPDEISTGNRHERIALQSTVNLKQGDQIWLAIGKKKSPGGYLVGDALTNFKGFLIQEDISQSLYAVP
;
A
#
# COMPACT_ATOMS: atom_id res chain seq x y z
N MET A 1 5.60 31.73 15.85
CA MET A 1 6.80 30.93 15.56
C MET A 1 7.62 31.71 14.55
N PRO A 2 8.93 31.89 14.75
CA PRO A 2 9.79 32.60 13.78
C PRO A 2 9.68 31.94 12.41
N ASN A 3 9.77 32.73 11.33
CA ASN A 3 9.66 32.24 9.96
C ASN A 3 11.02 32.15 9.23
N SER A 4 12.09 32.65 9.86
CA SER A 4 13.40 32.78 9.24
C SER A 4 14.52 32.83 10.28
N CYS A 5 15.76 32.67 9.83
CA CYS A 5 16.96 32.89 10.65
C CYS A 5 17.05 34.34 11.14
N ARG A 6 16.51 35.30 10.39
CA ARG A 6 16.46 36.71 10.81
C ARG A 6 15.53 36.90 12.00
N ASP A 7 14.35 36.29 11.97
CA ASP A 7 13.43 36.30 13.11
C ASP A 7 14.06 35.64 14.34
N LEU A 8 14.73 34.50 14.15
CA LEU A 8 15.45 33.80 15.20
C LEU A 8 16.54 34.70 15.83
N LEU A 9 17.30 35.42 15.01
CA LEU A 9 18.29 36.38 15.49
C LEU A 9 17.63 37.53 16.29
N GLN A 10 16.50 38.06 15.84
CA GLN A 10 15.77 39.13 16.55
C GLN A 10 15.24 38.70 17.91
N ILE A 11 14.78 37.44 18.04
CA ILE A 11 14.31 36.90 19.32
C ILE A 11 15.45 36.37 20.21
N GLY A 12 16.71 36.59 19.82
CA GLY A 12 17.88 36.38 20.68
C GLY A 12 18.69 35.11 20.40
N HIS A 13 18.38 34.33 19.37
CA HIS A 13 19.26 33.24 18.95
C HIS A 13 20.59 33.80 18.43
N ARG A 14 21.71 33.21 18.83
CA ARG A 14 23.07 33.66 18.49
C ARG A 14 24.02 32.53 18.08
N GLN A 15 23.64 31.27 18.33
CA GLN A 15 24.46 30.11 17.97
C GLN A 15 24.01 29.53 16.63
N SER A 16 24.94 29.37 15.69
CA SER A 16 24.65 28.74 14.40
C SER A 16 24.18 27.30 14.62
N GLY A 17 23.21 26.83 13.83
CA GLY A 17 22.63 25.50 14.02
C GLY A 17 21.32 25.26 13.27
N LEU A 18 20.70 24.12 13.56
CA LEU A 18 19.40 23.74 12.99
C LEU A 18 18.26 24.28 13.85
N TYR A 19 17.33 24.96 13.20
CA TYR A 19 16.16 25.56 13.86
C TYR A 19 14.88 25.20 13.13
N SER A 20 13.84 24.95 13.92
CA SER A 20 12.48 24.80 13.40
C SER A 20 11.81 26.17 13.30
N VAL A 21 11.37 26.51 12.10
CA VAL A 21 10.65 27.75 11.79
C VAL A 21 9.31 27.41 11.16
N MET A 22 8.38 28.37 11.17
CA MET A 22 7.14 28.23 10.42
C MET A 22 7.37 28.71 8.98
N GLY A 23 7.35 27.78 8.03
CA GLY A 23 7.33 28.10 6.61
C GLY A 23 5.96 28.59 6.15
N ALA A 24 5.76 28.72 4.83
CA ALA A 24 4.51 29.25 4.27
C ALA A 24 3.27 28.40 4.62
N LYS A 25 3.46 27.10 4.89
CA LYS A 25 2.37 26.17 5.21
C LYS A 25 2.67 25.20 6.34
N GLN A 26 3.94 24.90 6.64
CA GLN A 26 4.33 23.88 7.61
C GLN A 26 5.66 24.19 8.30
N VAL A 27 6.00 23.42 9.33
CA VAL A 27 7.26 23.59 10.06
C VAL A 27 8.42 23.13 9.18
N GLU A 28 9.37 24.04 8.99
CA GLU A 28 10.59 23.83 8.22
C GLU A 28 11.79 23.79 9.16
N THR A 29 12.80 23.01 8.79
CA THR A 29 14.12 23.03 9.42
C THR A 29 15.06 23.86 8.55
N LEU A 30 15.57 24.94 9.12
CA LEU A 30 16.60 25.77 8.52
C LEU A 30 17.92 25.54 9.26
N TYR A 31 19.03 25.59 8.54
CA TYR A 31 20.33 25.85 9.12
C TYR A 31 20.58 27.35 9.09
N CYS A 32 20.74 27.95 10.26
CA CYS A 32 21.07 29.36 10.41
C CYS A 32 22.55 29.50 10.75
N ASP A 33 23.29 30.27 9.95
CA ASP A 33 24.66 30.64 10.27
C ASP A 33 24.71 32.09 10.76
N PHE A 34 24.71 32.27 12.08
CA PHE A 34 24.77 33.60 12.70
C PHE A 34 26.17 34.20 12.72
N THR A 35 27.17 33.53 12.15
CA THR A 35 28.48 34.14 11.87
C THR A 35 28.45 35.01 10.61
N GLN A 36 27.49 34.77 9.72
CA GLN A 36 27.26 35.52 8.49
C GLN A 36 26.36 36.74 8.73
N THR A 37 26.38 37.70 7.81
CA THR A 37 25.51 38.88 7.92
C THR A 37 24.10 38.57 7.41
N PRO A 38 23.04 39.14 8.03
CA PRO A 38 21.68 38.96 7.55
C PRO A 38 21.50 39.53 6.12
N GLY A 39 21.52 38.66 5.12
CA GLY A 39 21.48 39.02 3.70
C GLY A 39 22.41 38.17 2.84
N ASP A 40 23.43 37.55 3.44
CA ASP A 40 24.31 36.62 2.74
C ASP A 40 23.56 35.33 2.37
N GLU A 41 23.93 34.71 1.23
CA GLU A 41 23.33 33.45 0.78
C GLU A 41 23.51 32.32 1.80
N ASP A 42 24.63 32.32 2.53
CA ASP A 42 24.96 31.31 3.54
C ASP A 42 24.35 31.58 4.92
N PHE A 43 23.75 32.76 5.15
CA PHE A 43 23.12 33.10 6.43
C PHE A 43 21.96 32.15 6.78
N GLN A 44 21.22 31.72 5.75
CA GLN A 44 20.06 30.86 5.89
C GLN A 44 20.06 29.80 4.80
N ARG A 45 20.22 28.54 5.20
CA ARG A 45 20.09 27.39 4.30
C ARG A 45 18.88 26.55 4.68
N TRP A 46 17.98 26.31 3.73
CA TRP A 46 16.88 25.37 3.94
C TRP A 46 17.42 23.93 3.98
N VAL A 47 17.02 23.17 5.00
CA VAL A 47 17.47 21.77 5.20
C VAL A 47 16.37 20.78 4.87
N GLY A 48 15.13 21.08 5.24
CA GLY A 48 14.00 20.19 5.00
C GLY A 48 12.76 20.57 5.80
N PHE A 49 11.77 19.69 5.82
CA PHE A 49 10.57 19.84 6.65
C PHE A 49 10.72 19.08 7.97
N ASN A 50 10.11 19.60 9.03
CA ASN A 50 10.00 18.87 10.30
C ASN A 50 8.64 18.15 10.29
N ASP A 51 8.63 16.95 9.70
CA ASP A 51 7.38 16.24 9.42
C ASP A 51 6.81 15.53 10.66
N VAL A 52 5.50 15.62 10.83
CA VAL A 52 4.77 14.92 11.89
C VAL A 52 4.61 13.47 11.44
N LYS A 53 5.10 12.52 12.25
CA LYS A 53 5.04 11.08 11.94
C LYS A 53 3.66 10.69 11.43
N SER A 54 3.61 10.21 10.18
CA SER A 54 2.42 9.61 9.60
C SER A 54 1.90 8.50 10.53
N LYS A 55 0.57 8.39 10.67
CA LYS A 55 0.00 7.27 11.43
C LYS A 55 0.35 5.98 10.68
N PRO A 56 1.07 5.03 11.29
CA PRO A 56 1.48 3.83 10.59
C PRO A 56 0.26 3.09 10.07
N THR A 57 0.26 2.79 8.77
CA THR A 57 -0.84 2.09 8.10
C THR A 57 -0.28 0.84 7.45
N TYR A 58 -0.57 -0.31 8.04
CA TYR A 58 -0.12 -1.60 7.51
C TYR A 58 -1.00 -2.74 8.01
N PHE A 59 -1.17 -3.77 7.18
CA PHE A 59 -2.02 -4.92 7.51
C PHE A 59 -1.43 -6.23 7.00
N HIS A 60 -1.84 -7.32 7.64
CA HIS A 60 -1.68 -8.69 7.16
C HIS A 60 -2.93 -9.46 7.56
N VAL A 61 -3.68 -9.89 6.54
CA VAL A 61 -4.88 -10.71 6.68
C VAL A 61 -4.66 -12.06 6.01
N SER A 62 -5.31 -13.08 6.55
CA SER A 62 -5.27 -14.43 5.98
C SER A 62 -6.64 -15.07 5.93
N ARG A 63 -6.77 -16.02 5.01
CA ARG A 63 -7.99 -16.79 4.83
C ARG A 63 -7.76 -18.23 5.25
N ALA A 64 -8.64 -18.73 6.12
CA ALA A 64 -8.62 -20.08 6.66
C ALA A 64 -9.52 -21.04 5.85
N LEU A 65 -10.52 -20.52 5.16
CA LEU A 65 -11.45 -21.32 4.36
C LEU A 65 -11.13 -21.20 2.85
N PRO A 66 -11.44 -22.22 2.04
CA PRO A 66 -11.36 -22.11 0.59
C PRO A 66 -12.18 -20.95 0.01
N TYR A 67 -11.82 -20.47 -1.18
CA TYR A 67 -12.57 -19.44 -1.92
C TYR A 67 -12.52 -19.66 -3.42
N ASN A 68 -13.67 -19.56 -4.09
CA ASN A 68 -13.77 -19.84 -5.53
C ASN A 68 -14.65 -18.86 -6.30
N GLU A 69 -15.25 -17.86 -5.65
CA GLU A 69 -16.06 -16.85 -6.33
C GLU A 69 -15.19 -15.95 -7.21
N THR A 70 -15.72 -15.58 -8.38
CA THR A 70 -15.01 -14.78 -9.38
C THR A 70 -15.57 -13.36 -9.43
N ILE A 71 -14.70 -12.38 -9.65
CA ILE A 71 -15.05 -10.95 -9.81
C ILE A 71 -15.74 -10.35 -8.56
N THR A 72 -15.51 -10.96 -7.40
CA THR A 72 -15.95 -10.44 -6.10
C THR A 72 -14.75 -10.23 -5.18
N PRO A 73 -14.77 -9.21 -4.30
CA PRO A 73 -13.71 -9.01 -3.32
C PRO A 73 -13.54 -10.22 -2.41
N ILE A 74 -12.31 -10.72 -2.29
CA ILE A 74 -12.01 -11.88 -1.45
C ILE A 74 -12.04 -11.46 0.03
N PRO A 75 -12.97 -12.00 0.86
CA PRO A 75 -12.96 -11.71 2.28
C PRO A 75 -11.94 -12.59 3.01
N PHE A 76 -11.45 -12.08 4.15
CA PHE A 76 -10.44 -12.73 4.98
C PHE A 76 -11.02 -13.08 6.35
N THR A 77 -10.69 -14.28 6.82
CA THR A 77 -11.21 -14.79 8.10
C THR A 77 -10.43 -14.28 9.29
N ARG A 78 -9.14 -13.95 9.10
CA ARG A 78 -8.22 -13.57 10.18
C ARG A 78 -7.47 -12.31 9.83
N ALA A 79 -7.32 -11.42 10.81
CA ALA A 79 -6.39 -10.30 10.76
C ALA A 79 -5.25 -10.62 11.73
N ILE A 80 -4.05 -10.87 11.19
CA ILE A 80 -2.84 -11.07 12.00
C ILE A 80 -2.42 -9.73 12.59
N LEU A 81 -2.50 -8.68 11.78
CA LEU A 81 -2.25 -7.29 12.17
C LEU A 81 -3.03 -6.36 11.23
N ASN A 82 -3.45 -5.20 11.75
CA ASN A 82 -4.22 -4.21 11.00
C ASN A 82 -4.04 -2.82 11.62
N GLN A 83 -2.79 -2.36 11.64
CA GLN A 83 -2.45 -1.06 12.22
C GLN A 83 -2.99 0.05 11.33
N GLY A 84 -3.67 1.02 11.95
CA GLY A 84 -4.39 2.08 11.24
C GLY A 84 -5.81 1.68 10.81
N GLY A 85 -6.23 0.41 10.99
CA GLY A 85 -7.61 -0.03 10.77
C GLY A 85 -8.09 0.05 9.32
N ALA A 86 -7.19 0.18 8.35
CA ALA A 86 -7.51 0.47 6.96
C ALA A 86 -8.01 -0.77 6.17
N MET A 87 -7.71 -1.99 6.63
CA MET A 87 -8.20 -3.22 6.01
C MET A 87 -9.47 -3.72 6.71
N ASN A 88 -10.58 -3.79 5.99
CA ASN A 88 -11.77 -4.50 6.43
C ASN A 88 -11.70 -5.95 5.96
N LYS A 89 -11.46 -6.88 6.90
CA LYS A 89 -11.33 -8.31 6.62
C LYS A 89 -12.63 -8.94 6.10
N GLU A 90 -13.79 -8.47 6.57
CA GLU A 90 -15.10 -9.06 6.23
C GLU A 90 -15.50 -8.70 4.80
N THR A 91 -15.17 -7.50 4.34
CA THR A 91 -15.41 -7.09 2.95
C THR A 91 -14.23 -7.38 2.03
N GLY A 92 -13.05 -7.70 2.57
CA GLY A 92 -11.83 -7.93 1.79
C GLY A 92 -11.21 -6.67 1.18
N LYS A 93 -11.57 -5.49 1.70
CA LYS A 93 -11.21 -4.20 1.10
C LYS A 93 -10.31 -3.39 2.03
N PHE A 94 -9.18 -2.97 1.51
CA PHE A 94 -8.36 -1.92 2.08
C PHE A 94 -8.89 -0.56 1.61
N THR A 95 -9.02 0.42 2.52
CA THR A 95 -9.37 1.81 2.18
C THR A 95 -8.22 2.72 2.61
N ALA A 96 -7.64 3.47 1.67
CA ALA A 96 -6.50 4.34 1.95
C ALA A 96 -6.90 5.45 2.95
N PRO A 97 -6.29 5.51 4.15
CA PRO A 97 -6.65 6.53 5.13
C PRO A 97 -6.12 7.92 4.75
N VAL A 98 -5.05 7.98 3.97
CA VAL A 98 -4.37 9.20 3.50
C VAL A 98 -3.96 9.02 2.03
N GLY A 99 -3.62 10.14 1.36
CA GLY A 99 -2.98 10.07 0.06
C GLY A 99 -1.53 9.60 0.19
N GLY A 100 -1.03 8.82 -0.79
CA GLY A 100 0.36 8.40 -0.79
C GLY A 100 0.68 7.17 -1.64
N VAL A 101 1.92 6.71 -1.49
CA VAL A 101 2.46 5.50 -2.13
C VAL A 101 2.25 4.30 -1.19
N TYR A 102 1.59 3.27 -1.69
CA TYR A 102 1.34 2.03 -0.96
C TYR A 102 1.95 0.82 -1.67
N PHE A 103 2.45 -0.13 -0.89
CA PHE A 103 2.87 -1.43 -1.38
C PHE A 103 1.89 -2.50 -0.95
N PHE A 104 1.52 -3.38 -1.88
CA PHE A 104 0.65 -4.53 -1.65
C PHE A 104 1.34 -5.80 -2.09
N TYR A 105 1.15 -6.85 -1.30
CA TYR A 105 1.70 -8.17 -1.54
C TYR A 105 0.68 -9.25 -1.20
N PHE A 106 0.45 -10.14 -2.14
CA PHE A 106 -0.44 -11.27 -2.01
C PHE A 106 0.33 -12.56 -2.24
N THR A 107 0.04 -13.57 -1.43
CA THR A 107 0.43 -14.95 -1.68
C THR A 107 -0.76 -15.87 -1.52
N GLY A 108 -0.85 -16.87 -2.39
CA GLY A 108 -1.91 -17.86 -2.38
C GLY A 108 -1.38 -19.23 -2.77
N THR A 109 -2.06 -20.27 -2.31
CA THR A 109 -2.01 -21.57 -2.97
C THR A 109 -3.32 -21.76 -3.72
N VAL A 110 -3.24 -22.08 -5.00
CA VAL A 110 -4.40 -22.40 -5.83
C VAL A 110 -4.48 -23.89 -6.04
N PHE A 111 -5.67 -24.44 -5.85
CA PHE A 111 -5.98 -25.80 -6.29
C PHE A 111 -6.42 -25.75 -7.75
N LEU A 112 -5.86 -26.63 -8.58
CA LEU A 112 -6.24 -26.82 -9.97
C LEU A 112 -6.61 -28.30 -10.17
N PRO A 113 -7.89 -28.59 -10.49
CA PRO A 113 -8.29 -29.97 -10.76
C PRO A 113 -7.82 -30.44 -12.13
N THR A 114 -7.75 -31.77 -12.29
CA THR A 114 -7.49 -32.42 -13.59
C THR A 114 -8.56 -32.04 -14.62
N ALA A 115 -8.18 -31.85 -15.88
CA ALA A 115 -9.15 -31.74 -16.97
C ALA A 115 -9.89 -33.08 -17.14
N THR A 116 -11.18 -33.12 -16.80
CA THR A 116 -12.01 -34.34 -16.80
C THR A 116 -12.59 -34.71 -18.17
N SER A 117 -12.14 -34.10 -19.27
CA SER A 117 -12.62 -34.45 -20.60
C SER A 117 -11.46 -34.71 -21.57
N SER A 118 -11.55 -35.85 -22.26
CA SER A 118 -10.75 -36.22 -23.44
C SER A 118 -10.94 -35.27 -24.64
N ALA A 119 -11.61 -34.12 -24.45
CA ALA A 119 -11.93 -33.13 -25.47
C ALA A 119 -11.34 -31.73 -25.19
N SER A 120 -10.54 -31.53 -24.13
CA SER A 120 -9.90 -30.23 -23.92
C SER A 120 -8.42 -30.36 -23.57
N SER A 121 -7.59 -30.24 -24.60
CA SER A 121 -6.17 -29.85 -24.53
C SER A 121 -5.98 -28.42 -24.01
N THR A 122 -6.77 -27.98 -23.03
CA THR A 122 -6.75 -26.63 -22.48
C THR A 122 -5.95 -26.64 -21.19
N ARG A 123 -4.86 -25.87 -21.18
CA ARG A 123 -4.05 -25.61 -19.99
C ARG A 123 -4.93 -25.09 -18.86
N SER A 124 -4.64 -25.54 -17.63
CA SER A 124 -5.36 -25.09 -16.44
C SER A 124 -4.98 -23.64 -16.13
N ASP A 125 -5.88 -22.70 -16.38
CA ASP A 125 -5.62 -21.29 -16.07
C ASP A 125 -6.22 -20.93 -14.70
N PHE A 126 -5.54 -20.04 -13.97
CA PHE A 126 -6.10 -19.33 -12.82
C PHE A 126 -5.69 -17.88 -12.89
N THR A 127 -6.66 -16.97 -12.97
CA THR A 127 -6.40 -15.54 -12.99
C THR A 127 -6.82 -14.89 -11.70
N MET A 128 -6.08 -13.86 -11.29
CA MET A 128 -6.45 -12.94 -10.24
C MET A 128 -6.18 -11.51 -10.69
N CYS A 129 -6.80 -10.56 -10.02
CA CYS A 129 -6.52 -9.16 -10.22
C CYS A 129 -6.50 -8.42 -8.88
N LEU A 130 -5.56 -7.47 -8.75
CA LEU A 130 -5.61 -6.40 -7.77
C LEU A 130 -6.41 -5.23 -8.35
N PHE A 131 -7.52 -4.90 -7.71
CA PHE A 131 -8.38 -3.80 -8.09
C PHE A 131 -8.05 -2.54 -7.30
N LYS A 132 -8.00 -1.41 -8.00
CA LYS A 132 -8.13 -0.07 -7.43
C LYS A 132 -9.51 0.47 -7.77
N ASN A 133 -10.35 0.64 -6.74
CA ASN A 133 -11.77 0.96 -6.89
C ASN A 133 -12.45 -0.06 -7.82
N SER A 134 -12.85 0.36 -9.02
CA SER A 134 -13.47 -0.49 -10.05
C SER A 134 -12.50 -0.97 -11.13
N ASN A 135 -11.24 -0.51 -11.11
CA ASN A 135 -10.26 -0.77 -12.16
C ASN A 135 -9.27 -1.85 -11.74
N CYS A 136 -9.07 -2.84 -12.61
CA CYS A 136 -7.98 -3.80 -12.43
C CYS A 136 -6.64 -3.12 -12.71
N VAL A 137 -5.75 -3.05 -11.71
CA VAL A 137 -4.44 -2.39 -11.85
C VAL A 137 -3.29 -3.36 -12.00
N GLU A 138 -3.43 -4.61 -11.54
CA GLU A 138 -2.41 -5.64 -11.68
C GLU A 138 -3.07 -7.00 -11.93
N TRP A 139 -2.60 -7.71 -12.96
CA TRP A 139 -3.11 -9.04 -13.32
C TRP A 139 -2.12 -10.12 -12.91
N LEU A 140 -2.63 -11.16 -12.26
CA LEU A 140 -1.90 -12.41 -12.09
C LEU A 140 -2.53 -13.47 -12.97
N LEU A 141 -1.70 -14.17 -13.71
CA LEU A 141 -2.08 -15.33 -14.49
C LEU A 141 -1.16 -16.49 -14.09
N GLU A 142 -1.76 -17.51 -13.51
CA GLU A 142 -1.10 -18.79 -13.28
C GLU A 142 -1.51 -19.75 -14.40
N ARG A 143 -0.51 -20.31 -15.07
CA ARG A 143 -0.65 -21.37 -16.08
C ARG A 143 0.45 -22.40 -15.84
N PRO A 144 0.11 -23.62 -15.41
CA PRO A 144 1.08 -24.68 -15.31
C PRO A 144 1.71 -24.98 -16.68
N ASP A 145 3.01 -25.20 -16.69
CA ASP A 145 3.78 -25.52 -17.89
C ASP A 145 3.45 -26.92 -18.45
N GLU A 146 3.02 -27.82 -17.57
CA GLU A 146 2.66 -29.20 -17.91
C GLU A 146 1.14 -29.39 -18.05
N ILE A 147 0.71 -30.12 -19.08
CA ILE A 147 -0.67 -30.57 -19.21
C ILE A 147 -0.91 -31.63 -18.12
N SER A 148 -1.71 -31.28 -17.10
CA SER A 148 -1.86 -32.16 -15.93
C SER A 148 -2.65 -33.41 -16.23
N THR A 149 -2.16 -34.53 -15.70
CA THR A 149 -2.93 -35.77 -15.51
C THR A 149 -3.56 -35.88 -14.12
N GLY A 150 -3.38 -34.88 -13.23
CA GLY A 150 -3.80 -34.95 -11.82
C GLY A 150 -4.22 -33.62 -11.19
N ASN A 151 -4.83 -33.71 -10.00
CA ASN A 151 -5.12 -32.54 -9.17
C ASN A 151 -3.81 -31.98 -8.61
N ARG A 152 -3.66 -30.65 -8.59
CA ARG A 152 -2.43 -30.01 -8.12
C ARG A 152 -2.65 -28.74 -7.33
N HIS A 153 -1.61 -28.35 -6.60
CA HIS A 153 -1.54 -27.13 -5.81
C HIS A 153 -0.39 -26.28 -6.32
N GLU A 154 -0.69 -25.08 -6.82
CA GLU A 154 0.32 -24.14 -7.30
C GLU A 154 0.42 -22.94 -6.35
N ARG A 155 1.62 -22.40 -6.17
CA ARG A 155 1.83 -21.18 -5.38
C ARG A 155 1.83 -19.97 -6.30
N ILE A 156 1.02 -18.99 -5.96
CA ILE A 156 0.91 -17.73 -6.69
C ILE A 156 1.30 -16.57 -5.78
N ALA A 157 1.92 -15.55 -6.37
CA ALA A 157 2.27 -14.32 -5.68
C ALA A 157 2.04 -13.11 -6.59
N LEU A 158 1.41 -12.06 -6.05
CA LEU A 158 1.21 -10.78 -6.73
C LEU A 158 1.79 -9.67 -5.85
N GLN A 159 2.50 -8.73 -6.46
CA GLN A 159 2.97 -7.53 -5.79
C GLN A 159 2.66 -6.30 -6.64
N SER A 160 2.34 -5.18 -6.00
CA SER A 160 2.10 -3.93 -6.71
C SER A 160 2.37 -2.73 -5.81
N THR A 161 2.96 -1.70 -6.40
CA THR A 161 3.14 -0.38 -5.76
C THR A 161 2.22 0.59 -6.46
N VAL A 162 1.32 1.23 -5.70
CA VAL A 162 0.28 2.10 -6.27
C VAL A 162 0.18 3.43 -5.51
N ASN A 163 -0.09 4.49 -6.27
CA ASN A 163 -0.47 5.78 -5.71
C ASN A 163 -1.97 5.80 -5.42
N LEU A 164 -2.34 6.08 -4.18
CA LEU A 164 -3.72 6.14 -3.71
C LEU A 164 -4.04 7.54 -3.22
N LYS A 165 -5.28 7.97 -3.46
CA LYS A 165 -5.87 9.11 -2.76
C LYS A 165 -6.58 8.60 -1.52
N GLN A 166 -6.80 9.48 -0.53
CA GLN A 166 -7.67 9.16 0.60
C GLN A 166 -9.02 8.64 0.11
N GLY A 167 -9.46 7.52 0.67
CA GLY A 167 -10.71 6.85 0.31
C GLY A 167 -10.63 5.88 -0.87
N ASP A 168 -9.53 5.86 -1.64
CA ASP A 168 -9.33 4.83 -2.67
C ASP A 168 -9.33 3.44 -2.03
N GLN A 169 -9.98 2.48 -2.69
CA GLN A 169 -10.08 1.11 -2.22
C GLN A 169 -9.17 0.16 -3.00
N ILE A 170 -8.47 -0.71 -2.29
CA ILE A 170 -7.69 -1.83 -2.86
C ILE A 170 -8.29 -3.15 -2.42
N TRP A 171 -8.46 -4.08 -3.36
CA TRP A 171 -8.97 -5.42 -3.08
C TRP A 171 -8.55 -6.42 -4.15
N LEU A 172 -8.60 -7.71 -3.82
CA LEU A 172 -8.25 -8.80 -4.72
C LEU A 172 -9.51 -9.54 -5.17
N ALA A 173 -9.51 -10.02 -6.41
CA ALA A 173 -10.53 -10.90 -6.95
C ALA A 173 -9.90 -12.05 -7.75
N ILE A 174 -10.57 -13.20 -7.74
CA ILE A 174 -10.34 -14.24 -8.74
C ILE A 174 -10.94 -13.76 -10.07
N GLY A 175 -10.17 -13.82 -11.14
CA GLY A 175 -10.59 -13.42 -12.48
C GLY A 175 -11.56 -14.41 -13.12
N LYS A 176 -12.25 -13.98 -14.20
CA LYS A 176 -13.19 -14.83 -14.94
C LYS A 176 -12.51 -16.03 -15.59
N LYS A 177 -11.23 -15.89 -15.97
CA LYS A 177 -10.47 -16.97 -16.60
C LYS A 177 -9.89 -17.87 -15.50
N LYS A 178 -10.68 -18.86 -15.08
CA LYS A 178 -10.28 -19.88 -14.12
C LYS A 178 -10.78 -21.24 -14.59
N SER A 179 -9.94 -22.26 -14.42
CA SER A 179 -10.31 -23.66 -14.62
C SER A 179 -11.53 -24.02 -13.76
N PRO A 180 -12.50 -24.79 -14.32
CA PRO A 180 -13.62 -25.32 -13.55
C PRO A 180 -13.11 -26.03 -12.28
N GLY A 181 -13.72 -25.77 -11.13
CA GLY A 181 -13.29 -26.37 -9.86
C GLY A 181 -11.99 -25.82 -9.25
N GLY A 182 -11.26 -24.90 -9.90
CA GLY A 182 -10.10 -24.26 -9.28
C GLY A 182 -10.49 -23.36 -8.10
N TYR A 183 -9.66 -23.24 -7.07
CA TYR A 183 -9.98 -22.35 -5.93
C TYR A 183 -8.73 -21.91 -5.18
N LEU A 184 -8.84 -20.82 -4.40
CA LEU A 184 -7.83 -20.44 -3.42
C LEU A 184 -7.96 -21.32 -2.19
N VAL A 185 -6.85 -21.94 -1.80
CA VAL A 185 -6.77 -22.82 -0.64
C VAL A 185 -6.80 -22.02 0.65
N GLY A 186 -7.48 -22.56 1.67
CA GLY A 186 -7.57 -22.02 3.01
C GLY A 186 -6.32 -22.26 3.86
N ASP A 187 -6.52 -22.56 5.14
CA ASP A 187 -5.48 -22.94 6.11
C ASP A 187 -4.29 -21.97 6.18
N ALA A 188 -4.56 -20.67 6.04
CA ALA A 188 -3.56 -19.60 6.03
C ALA A 188 -2.52 -19.69 4.90
N LEU A 189 -2.81 -20.44 3.84
CA LEU A 189 -2.03 -20.44 2.59
C LEU A 189 -2.40 -19.26 1.67
N THR A 190 -3.51 -18.58 1.96
CA THR A 190 -3.93 -17.35 1.29
C THR A 190 -3.73 -16.16 2.22
N ASN A 191 -2.83 -15.26 1.85
CA ASN A 191 -2.40 -14.10 2.62
C ASN A 191 -2.41 -12.84 1.77
N PHE A 192 -2.87 -11.75 2.36
CA PHE A 192 -2.78 -10.43 1.75
C PHE A 192 -2.20 -9.43 2.74
N LYS A 193 -1.21 -8.67 2.28
CA LYS A 193 -0.44 -7.72 3.06
C LYS A 193 -0.36 -6.40 2.32
N GLY A 194 -0.23 -5.31 3.07
CA GLY A 194 0.09 -4.03 2.48
C GLY A 194 0.49 -3.01 3.53
N PHE A 195 1.21 -1.99 3.11
CA PHE A 195 1.65 -0.90 3.97
C PHE A 195 1.85 0.40 3.19
N LEU A 196 1.66 1.52 3.90
CA LEU A 196 2.01 2.85 3.42
C LEU A 196 3.55 2.98 3.38
N ILE A 197 4.09 3.29 2.21
CA ILE A 197 5.52 3.61 2.04
C ILE A 197 5.76 5.09 2.37
N GLN A 198 4.93 5.96 1.77
CA GLN A 198 5.12 7.40 1.83
C GLN A 198 3.77 8.10 1.74
N GLU A 199 3.51 9.03 2.66
CA GLU A 199 2.32 9.88 2.66
C GLU A 199 2.51 11.10 1.75
N ASP A 200 1.43 11.55 1.10
CA ASP A 200 1.41 12.81 0.36
C ASP A 200 1.23 13.99 1.34
N ILE A 201 2.33 14.68 1.65
CA ILE A 201 2.36 15.77 2.66
C ILE A 201 1.58 17.03 2.21
N SER A 202 1.12 17.09 0.95
CA SER A 202 0.43 18.26 0.40
C SER A 202 -1.06 18.40 0.80
N GLN A 203 -1.66 17.39 1.45
CA GLN A 203 -3.10 17.40 1.82
C GLN A 203 -3.37 17.50 3.32
N SER A 204 -2.37 17.39 4.18
CA SER A 204 -2.48 17.57 5.65
C SER A 204 -2.80 19.03 6.05
N LEU A 205 -2.80 19.95 5.09
CA LEU A 205 -2.88 21.39 5.27
C LEU A 205 -4.30 21.97 5.17
N TYR A 206 -5.32 21.16 4.86
CA TYR A 206 -6.71 21.63 4.71
C TYR A 206 -7.68 21.09 5.75
N ALA A 207 -7.19 20.37 6.76
CA ALA A 207 -8.03 19.84 7.84
C ALA A 207 -7.75 20.55 9.17
N VAL A 208 -8.03 21.86 9.22
CA VAL A 208 -8.31 22.55 10.49
C VAL A 208 -9.50 23.48 10.25
N PRO A 209 -10.64 23.30 10.95
CA PRO A 209 -11.76 24.25 10.92
C PRO A 209 -11.42 25.58 11.61
#